data_AF-A0A7C1ZFT7-F1
#
_entry.id   AF-A0A7C1ZFT7-F1
#
_cell.length_a   1.000
_cell.length_b   1.000
_cell.length_c   1.000
_cell.angle_alpha   90.00
_cell.angle_beta   90.00
_cell.angle_gamma   90.00
#
_symmetry.space_group_name_H-M   'P 1'
#
loop_
_entity.id
_entity.type
_entity.pdbx_description
1 polymer ?
#
loop_
_entity_poly.entity_id
_entity_poly.type
_entity_poly.pdbx_seq_one_letter_code
_entity_poly.pdbx_strand_id
1 'polypeptide(L)'
;MMKSSLPRRCGKWMAVTISILIIGAYVGLTPQELLTKVDLVGYAVCHRIPSHSFFVGGRQLPLCARCTGTFLGALTGLLGQEVVLRRRRESEFPPVPILVLLIGFILLMGADGLNSYFSIIPGAPYLYEPRQWLRLVTGALNGLALSGLLVPMVHFSLWRDPAPERVIQRWRDLGVLLAMEGGMVALVLTRWSLLLYPLALASAAGVLTTLALVNTVLVVMIAGRENQYNGWGEAAISLLVGVALAFLQIGLIDLLRYGLTGTLEGLLELGS
;
A
#
# COMPACT_ATOMS: atom_id res chain seq x y z
N MET A 1 19.00 39.91 6.77
CA MET A 1 19.14 38.44 6.63
C MET A 1 19.34 37.84 8.01
N MET A 2 18.28 37.32 8.63
CA MET A 2 18.38 36.66 9.94
C MET A 2 17.77 35.26 9.77
N LYS A 3 18.58 34.29 9.34
CA LYS A 3 18.21 32.87 9.44
C LYS A 3 18.30 32.52 10.93
N SER A 4 17.20 32.68 11.65
CA SER A 4 17.02 32.09 12.98
C SER A 4 17.10 30.58 12.82
N SER A 5 18.30 30.03 12.96
CA SER A 5 18.50 28.59 13.01
C SER A 5 17.97 28.11 14.37
N LEU A 6 16.69 27.76 14.42
CA LEU A 6 16.16 26.94 15.50
C LEU A 6 17.14 25.76 15.66
N PRO A 7 17.67 25.49 16.86
CA PRO A 7 18.65 24.44 17.05
C PRO A 7 18.06 23.14 16.50
N ARG A 8 18.82 22.42 15.65
CA ARG A 8 18.36 21.20 14.93
C ARG A 8 17.64 20.18 15.83
N ARG A 9 17.91 20.20 17.14
CA ARG A 9 17.27 19.39 18.17
C ARG A 9 15.79 19.78 18.43
N CYS A 10 15.46 21.07 18.42
CA CYS A 10 14.09 21.58 18.62
C CYS A 10 13.16 21.15 17.46
N GLY A 11 13.64 21.23 16.22
CA GLY A 11 12.87 20.79 15.05
C GLY A 11 12.57 19.28 15.03
N LYS A 12 13.50 18.45 15.53
CA LYS A 12 13.29 16.99 15.65
C LYS A 12 12.18 16.65 16.63
N TRP A 13 12.21 17.24 17.83
CA TRP A 13 11.18 17.00 18.85
C TRP A 13 9.81 17.50 18.40
N MET A 14 9.75 18.67 17.75
CA MET A 14 8.50 19.18 17.18
C MET A 14 7.90 18.22 16.14
N ALA A 15 8.71 17.68 15.23
CA ALA A 15 8.24 16.71 14.24
C ALA A 15 7.70 15.42 14.88
N VAL A 16 8.39 14.91 15.92
CA VAL A 16 7.93 13.74 16.68
C VAL A 16 6.61 14.04 17.39
N THR A 17 6.50 15.15 18.11
CA THR A 17 5.28 15.54 18.83
C THR A 17 4.11 15.69 17.88
N ILE A 18 4.27 16.39 16.75
CA ILE A 18 3.21 16.53 15.74
C ILE A 18 2.80 15.17 15.18
N SER A 19 3.76 14.30 14.87
CA SER A 19 3.48 12.97 14.34
C SER A 19 2.67 12.12 15.34
N ILE A 20 3.05 12.14 16.61
CA ILE A 20 2.32 11.45 17.69
C ILE A 20 0.92 12.01 17.85
N LEU A 21 0.75 13.35 17.79
CA LEU A 21 -0.57 13.98 17.87
C LEU A 21 -1.47 13.59 16.71
N ILE A 22 -0.95 13.55 15.48
CA ILE A 22 -1.72 13.13 14.29
C ILE A 22 -2.16 11.68 14.41
N ILE A 23 -1.22 10.77 14.74
CA ILE A 23 -1.52 9.34 14.87
C ILE A 23 -2.49 9.12 16.04
N GLY A 24 -2.25 9.77 17.17
CA GLY A 24 -3.10 9.71 18.36
C GLY A 24 -4.50 10.26 18.10
N ALA A 25 -4.63 11.34 17.33
CA ALA A 25 -5.91 11.88 16.90
C ALA A 25 -6.66 10.89 16.00
N TYR A 26 -6.00 10.30 15.00
CA TYR A 26 -6.64 9.26 14.16
C TYR A 26 -7.12 8.08 15.01
N VAL A 27 -6.28 7.55 15.90
CA VAL A 27 -6.63 6.42 16.75
C VAL A 27 -7.75 6.76 17.76
N GLY A 28 -7.74 7.97 18.33
CA GLY A 28 -8.70 8.41 19.33
C GLY A 28 -10.05 8.84 18.76
N LEU A 29 -10.07 9.37 17.53
CA LEU A 29 -11.29 9.84 16.86
C LEU A 29 -12.00 8.74 16.07
N THR A 30 -11.33 7.63 15.76
CA THR A 30 -11.93 6.49 15.05
C THR A 30 -12.49 5.45 16.03
N PRO A 31 -13.52 4.65 15.63
CA PRO A 31 -14.13 3.62 16.48
C PRO A 31 -13.13 2.68 17.14
N GLN A 32 -13.37 2.23 18.38
CA GLN A 32 -12.38 1.43 19.12
C GLN A 32 -12.22 -0.02 18.62
N GLU A 33 -13.24 -0.55 17.93
CA GLU A 33 -13.19 -1.91 17.39
C GLU A 33 -12.11 -2.05 16.30
N LEU A 34 -11.19 -2.99 16.50
CA LEU A 34 -10.02 -3.19 15.63
C LEU A 34 -10.38 -3.38 14.16
N LEU A 35 -11.35 -4.26 13.86
CA LEU A 35 -11.73 -4.55 12.47
C LEU A 35 -12.41 -3.34 11.81
N THR A 36 -13.16 -2.55 12.58
CA THR A 36 -13.77 -1.32 12.07
C THR A 36 -12.73 -0.23 11.80
N LYS A 37 -11.66 -0.13 12.59
CA LYS A 37 -10.50 0.74 12.26
C LYS A 37 -9.81 0.31 10.97
N VAL A 38 -9.60 -1.00 10.82
CA VAL A 38 -8.99 -1.60 9.61
C VAL A 38 -9.86 -1.34 8.37
N ASP A 39 -11.18 -1.37 8.55
CA ASP A 39 -12.15 -1.02 7.52
C ASP A 39 -12.08 0.46 7.11
N LEU A 40 -11.83 1.39 8.05
CA LEU A 40 -11.62 2.81 7.73
C LEU A 40 -10.34 3.04 6.92
N VAL A 41 -9.25 2.37 7.27
CA VAL A 41 -8.03 2.37 6.44
C VAL A 41 -8.34 1.89 5.02
N GLY A 42 -9.15 0.83 4.89
CA GLY A 42 -9.62 0.34 3.60
C GLY A 42 -10.54 1.32 2.88
N TYR A 43 -11.44 1.98 3.61
CA TYR A 43 -12.38 2.98 3.09
C TYR A 43 -11.65 4.15 2.46
N ALA A 44 -10.50 4.62 2.98
CA ALA A 44 -9.75 5.70 2.34
C ALA A 44 -9.30 5.38 0.90
N VAL A 45 -8.92 4.13 0.62
CA VAL A 45 -8.28 3.74 -0.65
C VAL A 45 -9.14 2.83 -1.54
N CYS A 46 -10.28 2.38 -1.04
CA CYS A 46 -11.16 1.44 -1.71
C CYS A 46 -12.63 1.83 -1.58
N HIS A 47 -13.40 1.49 -2.60
CA HIS A 47 -14.85 1.73 -2.65
C HIS A 47 -15.64 0.70 -1.83
N ARG A 48 -15.02 -0.41 -1.45
CA ARG A 48 -15.60 -1.51 -0.64
C ARG A 48 -16.95 -2.03 -1.15
N ILE A 49 -17.17 -2.05 -2.46
CA ILE A 49 -18.41 -2.58 -3.06
C ILE A 49 -18.57 -4.06 -2.68
N PRO A 50 -19.70 -4.48 -2.07
CA PRO A 50 -19.90 -5.86 -1.60
C PRO A 50 -19.72 -6.92 -2.69
N SER A 51 -20.32 -6.75 -3.86
CA SER A 51 -20.18 -7.67 -5.01
C SER A 51 -18.76 -7.75 -5.58
N HIS A 52 -17.87 -6.83 -5.19
CA HIS A 52 -16.47 -6.80 -5.61
C HIS A 52 -15.51 -7.25 -4.52
N SER A 53 -16.03 -7.69 -3.37
CA SER A 53 -15.25 -8.02 -2.18
C SER A 53 -15.31 -9.51 -1.85
N PHE A 54 -14.32 -9.98 -1.10
CA PHE A 54 -14.38 -11.29 -0.47
C PHE A 54 -15.00 -11.19 0.91
N PHE A 55 -15.75 -12.24 1.27
CA PHE A 55 -16.30 -12.44 2.60
C PHE A 55 -15.59 -13.64 3.23
N VAL A 56 -15.05 -13.44 4.44
CA VAL A 56 -14.34 -14.46 5.21
C VAL A 56 -14.96 -14.49 6.61
N GLY A 57 -15.40 -15.66 7.07
CA GLY A 57 -16.10 -15.78 8.35
C GLY A 57 -17.38 -14.94 8.44
N GLY A 58 -18.08 -14.74 7.32
CA GLY A 58 -19.30 -13.92 7.25
C GLY A 58 -19.06 -12.40 7.24
N ARG A 59 -17.81 -11.92 7.32
CA ARG A 59 -17.46 -10.50 7.27
C ARG A 59 -16.78 -10.15 5.95
N GLN A 60 -17.13 -9.01 5.38
CA GLN A 60 -16.41 -8.43 4.24
C GLN A 60 -14.99 -8.05 4.66
N LEU A 61 -13.99 -8.38 3.84
CA LEU A 61 -12.63 -7.86 4.04
C LEU A 61 -12.59 -6.32 3.95
N PRO A 62 -11.59 -5.66 4.54
CA PRO A 62 -11.49 -4.19 4.51
C PRO A 62 -11.35 -3.60 3.11
N LEU A 63 -10.96 -4.41 2.13
CA LEU A 63 -10.71 -4.02 0.75
C LEU A 63 -11.49 -4.93 -0.21
N CYS A 64 -11.82 -4.41 -1.40
CA CYS A 64 -12.35 -5.24 -2.48
C CYS A 64 -11.30 -6.27 -2.94
N ALA A 65 -11.70 -7.27 -3.72
CA ALA A 65 -10.82 -8.35 -4.18
C ALA A 65 -9.54 -7.81 -4.85
N ARG A 66 -9.68 -6.77 -5.68
CA ARG A 66 -8.54 -6.11 -6.35
C ARG A 66 -7.63 -5.39 -5.39
N CYS A 67 -8.18 -4.51 -4.53
CA CYS A 67 -7.39 -3.76 -3.58
C CYS A 67 -6.72 -4.69 -2.54
N THR A 68 -7.41 -5.75 -2.13
CA THR A 68 -6.83 -6.83 -1.31
C THR A 68 -5.59 -7.40 -1.99
N GLY A 69 -5.70 -7.79 -3.26
CA GLY A 69 -4.56 -8.24 -4.06
C GLY A 69 -3.44 -7.19 -4.13
N THR A 70 -3.76 -5.95 -4.48
CA THR A 70 -2.77 -4.87 -4.62
C THR A 70 -1.98 -4.61 -3.35
N PHE A 71 -2.66 -4.44 -2.21
CA PHE A 71 -1.98 -4.05 -0.98
C PHE A 71 -1.33 -5.23 -0.26
N LEU A 72 -1.92 -6.44 -0.31
CA LEU A 72 -1.23 -7.65 0.15
C LEU A 72 -0.04 -7.99 -0.75
N GLY A 73 -0.16 -7.83 -2.06
CA GLY A 73 0.94 -8.06 -3.00
C GLY A 73 2.05 -7.02 -2.87
N ALA A 74 1.72 -5.75 -2.64
CA ALA A 74 2.73 -4.74 -2.35
C ALA A 74 3.49 -5.06 -1.05
N LEU A 75 2.78 -5.49 0.00
CA LEU A 75 3.39 -5.90 1.26
C LEU A 75 4.23 -7.19 1.09
N THR A 76 3.70 -8.18 0.37
CA THR A 76 4.37 -9.47 0.12
C THR A 76 5.63 -9.27 -0.72
N GLY A 77 5.55 -8.49 -1.81
CA GLY A 77 6.69 -8.15 -2.65
C GLY A 77 7.74 -7.31 -1.92
N LEU A 78 7.34 -6.39 -1.03
CA LEU A 78 8.26 -5.63 -0.18
C LEU A 78 8.99 -6.56 0.80
N LEU A 79 8.24 -7.38 1.56
CA LEU A 79 8.83 -8.33 2.50
C LEU A 79 9.68 -9.39 1.79
N GLY A 80 9.28 -9.82 0.60
CA GLY A 80 10.04 -10.73 -0.25
C GLY A 80 11.39 -10.12 -0.63
N GLN A 81 11.42 -8.86 -1.06
CA GLN A 81 12.68 -8.18 -1.38
C GLN A 81 13.54 -7.97 -0.13
N GLU A 82 12.97 -7.44 0.96
CA GLU A 82 13.69 -7.11 2.19
C GLU A 82 14.19 -8.34 2.96
N VAL A 83 13.35 -9.36 3.12
CA VAL A 83 13.61 -10.49 4.04
C VAL A 83 14.13 -11.70 3.29
N VAL A 84 13.51 -12.05 2.16
CA VAL A 84 13.82 -13.30 1.42
C VAL A 84 15.01 -13.08 0.49
N LEU A 85 14.96 -12.04 -0.35
CA LEU A 85 16.06 -11.67 -1.25
C LEU A 85 17.16 -10.87 -0.54
N ARG A 86 16.90 -10.40 0.70
CA ARG A 86 17.82 -9.66 1.55
C ARG A 86 18.33 -8.36 0.93
N ARG A 87 17.48 -7.70 0.14
CA ARG A 87 17.75 -6.36 -0.40
C ARG A 87 17.62 -5.36 0.73
N ARG A 88 18.71 -4.68 1.08
CA ARG A 88 18.74 -3.71 2.21
C ARG A 88 19.17 -2.33 1.78
N ARG A 89 20.00 -2.25 0.73
CA ARG A 89 20.58 -1.00 0.24
C ARG A 89 20.62 -0.91 -1.28
N GLU A 90 20.35 -2.00 -1.98
CA GLU A 90 20.25 -2.07 -3.44
C GLU A 90 19.20 -1.08 -3.93
N SER A 91 19.63 -0.13 -4.76
CA SER A 91 18.81 1.01 -5.17
C SER A 91 18.59 1.11 -6.68
N GLU A 92 19.24 0.28 -7.48
CA GLU A 92 18.96 0.28 -8.92
C GLU A 92 17.63 -0.41 -9.23
N PHE A 93 16.93 0.13 -10.23
CA PHE A 93 15.72 -0.48 -10.75
C PHE A 93 16.01 -1.85 -11.38
N PRO A 94 14.99 -2.75 -11.45
CA PRO A 94 15.12 -4.02 -12.17
C PRO A 94 15.58 -3.81 -13.62
N PRO A 95 16.24 -4.82 -14.24
CA PRO A 95 16.64 -4.74 -15.64
C PRO A 95 15.43 -4.50 -16.55
N VAL A 96 15.64 -3.80 -17.67
CA VAL A 96 14.57 -3.36 -18.60
C VAL A 96 13.54 -4.45 -18.92
N PRO A 97 13.90 -5.72 -19.22
CA PRO A 97 12.90 -6.76 -19.48
C PRO A 97 11.98 -7.04 -18.30
N ILE A 98 12.51 -7.03 -17.07
CA ILE A 98 11.72 -7.20 -15.85
C ILE A 98 10.86 -5.97 -15.62
N LEU A 99 11.42 -4.76 -15.82
CA LEU A 99 10.68 -3.51 -15.68
C LEU A 99 9.48 -3.44 -16.64
N VAL A 100 9.66 -3.83 -17.91
CA VAL A 100 8.59 -3.92 -18.90
C VAL A 100 7.50 -4.90 -18.45
N LEU A 101 7.87 -6.04 -17.88
CA LEU A 101 6.91 -7.00 -17.34
C LEU A 101 6.15 -6.44 -16.13
N LEU A 102 6.82 -5.76 -15.19
CA LEU A 102 6.18 -5.11 -14.04
C LEU A 102 5.19 -4.02 -14.51
N ILE A 103 5.57 -3.21 -15.49
CA ILE A 103 4.64 -2.25 -16.13
C ILE A 103 3.47 -3.00 -16.78
N GLY A 104 3.73 -4.13 -17.44
CA GLY A 104 2.71 -5.03 -17.98
C GLY A 104 1.70 -5.49 -16.93
N PHE A 105 2.13 -5.79 -15.70
CA PHE A 105 1.23 -6.14 -14.59
C PHE A 105 0.33 -4.97 -14.16
N ILE A 106 0.87 -3.75 -14.10
CA ILE A 106 0.10 -2.55 -13.81
C ILE A 106 -0.97 -2.34 -14.89
N LEU A 107 -0.58 -2.45 -16.17
CA LEU A 107 -1.50 -2.32 -17.31
C LEU A 107 -2.55 -3.42 -17.33
N LEU A 108 -2.18 -4.66 -17.01
CA LEU A 108 -3.11 -5.78 -16.90
C LEU A 108 -4.17 -5.54 -15.83
N MET A 109 -3.76 -5.04 -14.66
CA MET A 109 -4.69 -4.64 -13.60
C MET A 109 -5.59 -3.48 -14.05
N GLY A 110 -5.05 -2.48 -14.75
CA GLY A 110 -5.83 -1.39 -15.33
C GLY A 110 -6.89 -1.87 -16.33
N ALA A 111 -6.52 -2.83 -17.19
CA ALA A 111 -7.44 -3.43 -18.16
C ALA A 111 -8.56 -4.25 -17.49
N ASP A 112 -8.22 -5.10 -16.52
CA ASP A 112 -9.20 -5.80 -15.67
C ASP A 112 -10.07 -4.81 -14.88
N GLY A 113 -9.46 -3.68 -14.49
CA GLY A 113 -10.08 -2.48 -13.94
C GLY A 113 -11.23 -1.97 -14.77
N LEU A 114 -10.89 -1.60 -16.00
CA LEU A 114 -11.81 -1.03 -16.95
C LEU A 114 -12.92 -2.01 -17.34
N ASN A 115 -12.58 -3.30 -17.53
CA ASN A 115 -13.56 -4.35 -17.81
C ASN A 115 -14.58 -4.51 -16.67
N SER A 116 -14.11 -4.53 -15.41
CA SER A 116 -14.98 -4.59 -14.23
C SER A 116 -15.80 -3.32 -14.02
N TYR A 117 -15.33 -2.17 -14.50
CA TYR A 117 -16.07 -0.92 -14.41
C TYR A 117 -17.23 -0.89 -15.42
N PHE A 118 -16.97 -1.32 -16.66
CA PHE A 118 -18.02 -1.38 -17.68
C PHE A 118 -19.14 -2.36 -17.36
N SER A 119 -18.87 -3.46 -16.62
CA SER A 119 -19.94 -4.37 -16.20
C SER A 119 -20.95 -3.74 -15.24
N ILE A 120 -20.62 -2.61 -14.59
CA ILE A 120 -21.53 -1.90 -13.68
C ILE A 120 -22.44 -0.92 -14.45
N ILE A 121 -22.04 -0.52 -15.66
CA ILE A 121 -22.80 0.44 -16.49
C ILE A 121 -23.83 -0.33 -17.32
N PRO A 122 -25.15 -0.07 -17.14
CA PRO A 122 -26.17 -0.74 -17.93
C PRO A 122 -25.96 -0.54 -19.44
N GLY A 123 -25.87 -1.64 -20.19
CA GLY A 123 -25.71 -1.63 -21.65
C GLY A 123 -24.29 -1.37 -22.16
N ALA A 124 -23.29 -1.20 -21.29
CA ALA A 124 -21.91 -1.07 -21.72
C ALA A 124 -21.30 -2.42 -22.12
N PRO A 125 -20.51 -2.48 -23.21
CA PRO A 125 -19.82 -3.71 -23.59
C PRO A 125 -18.65 -3.98 -22.65
N TYR A 126 -18.56 -5.20 -22.13
CA TYR A 126 -17.39 -5.72 -21.42
C TYR A 126 -16.89 -7.00 -22.11
N LEU A 127 -15.58 -7.26 -22.04
CA LEU A 127 -14.91 -8.32 -22.79
C LEU A 127 -15.16 -9.71 -22.18
N TYR A 128 -15.29 -9.78 -20.86
CA TYR A 128 -15.56 -11.01 -20.12
C TYR A 128 -16.24 -10.72 -18.78
N GLU A 129 -16.97 -11.71 -18.27
CA GLU A 129 -17.62 -11.62 -16.96
C GLU A 129 -16.59 -11.44 -15.83
N PRO A 130 -16.67 -10.36 -15.03
CA PRO A 130 -15.72 -10.11 -13.96
C PRO A 130 -15.73 -11.21 -12.89
N ARG A 131 -14.55 -11.72 -12.54
CA ARG A 131 -14.39 -12.74 -11.51
C ARG A 131 -13.49 -12.26 -10.38
N GLN A 132 -13.89 -12.53 -9.14
CA GLN A 132 -13.13 -12.07 -7.96
C GLN A 132 -11.71 -12.62 -7.91
N TRP A 133 -11.48 -13.87 -8.32
CA TRP A 133 -10.14 -14.44 -8.34
C TRP A 133 -9.24 -13.73 -9.36
N LEU A 134 -9.79 -13.28 -10.49
CA LEU A 134 -9.03 -12.56 -11.50
C LEU A 134 -8.66 -11.17 -10.99
N ARG A 135 -9.64 -10.45 -10.39
CA ARG A 135 -9.40 -9.18 -9.70
C ARG A 135 -8.31 -9.28 -8.63
N LEU A 136 -8.30 -10.37 -7.86
CA LEU A 136 -7.29 -10.64 -6.84
C LEU A 136 -5.91 -10.87 -7.47
N VAL A 137 -5.82 -11.70 -8.51
CA VAL A 137 -4.54 -12.02 -9.18
C VAL A 137 -3.96 -10.80 -9.87
N THR A 138 -4.75 -10.07 -10.65
CA THR A 138 -4.27 -8.84 -11.32
C THR A 138 -3.89 -7.77 -10.31
N GLY A 139 -4.65 -7.65 -9.21
CA GLY A 139 -4.28 -6.84 -8.05
C GLY A 139 -2.93 -7.25 -7.46
N ALA A 140 -2.72 -8.53 -7.15
CA ALA A 140 -1.47 -9.05 -6.58
C ALA A 140 -0.25 -8.77 -7.47
N LEU A 141 -0.38 -9.02 -8.78
CA LEU A 141 0.68 -8.71 -9.75
C LEU A 141 0.99 -7.21 -9.82
N ASN A 142 -0.03 -6.35 -9.74
CA ASN A 142 0.15 -4.91 -9.63
C ASN A 142 0.82 -4.51 -8.30
N GLY A 143 0.44 -5.14 -7.19
CA GLY A 143 1.09 -4.95 -5.89
C GLY A 143 2.58 -5.29 -5.94
N LEU A 144 2.94 -6.43 -6.53
CA LEU A 144 4.32 -6.82 -6.76
C LEU A 144 5.06 -5.77 -7.59
N ALA A 145 4.46 -5.28 -8.68
CA ALA A 145 5.04 -4.21 -9.50
C ALA A 145 5.27 -2.93 -8.69
N LEU A 146 4.29 -2.49 -7.89
CA LEU A 146 4.43 -1.33 -7.01
C LEU A 146 5.61 -1.51 -6.04
N SER A 147 5.74 -2.67 -5.40
CA SER A 147 6.86 -2.93 -4.48
C SER A 147 8.21 -2.96 -5.20
N GLY A 148 8.29 -3.52 -6.41
CA GLY A 148 9.51 -3.58 -7.21
C GLY A 148 9.99 -2.22 -7.71
N LEU A 149 9.10 -1.22 -7.76
CA LEU A 149 9.42 0.17 -8.06
C LEU A 149 9.68 1.00 -6.79
N LEU A 150 8.95 0.71 -5.71
CA LEU A 150 9.02 1.49 -4.46
C LEU A 150 10.28 1.20 -3.65
N VAL A 151 10.70 -0.06 -3.54
CA VAL A 151 11.92 -0.44 -2.79
C VAL A 151 13.17 0.31 -3.27
N PRO A 152 13.52 0.34 -4.58
CA PRO A 152 14.71 1.07 -5.03
C PRO A 152 14.60 2.58 -4.78
N MET A 153 13.40 3.16 -4.90
CA MET A 153 13.15 4.57 -4.57
C MET A 153 13.38 4.86 -3.07
N VAL A 154 12.91 3.99 -2.19
CA VAL A 154 13.13 4.11 -0.74
C VAL A 154 14.61 4.00 -0.41
N HIS A 155 15.29 2.98 -0.94
CA HIS A 155 16.73 2.79 -0.71
C HIS A 155 17.57 3.95 -1.21
N PHE A 156 17.29 4.42 -2.43
CA PHE A 156 17.96 5.60 -2.99
C PHE A 156 17.66 6.88 -2.20
N SER A 157 16.42 7.07 -1.73
CA SER A 157 16.09 8.28 -0.98
C SER A 157 16.74 8.30 0.41
N LEU A 158 16.85 7.14 1.09
CA LEU A 158 17.29 7.08 2.47
C LEU A 158 18.80 6.88 2.60
N TRP A 159 19.40 5.92 1.91
CA TRP A 159 20.74 5.49 2.29
C TRP A 159 21.83 6.40 1.76
N ARG A 160 22.78 6.77 2.64
CA ARG A 160 23.93 7.61 2.26
C ARG A 160 24.82 6.98 1.20
N ASP A 161 24.97 5.67 1.28
CA ASP A 161 25.74 4.86 0.35
C ASP A 161 24.82 3.74 -0.15
N PRO A 162 23.91 4.07 -1.10
CA PRO A 162 23.00 3.09 -1.66
C PRO A 162 23.80 2.18 -2.61
N ALA A 163 23.55 0.88 -2.50
CA ALA A 163 24.32 -0.10 -3.24
C ALA A 163 23.87 -0.09 -4.72
N PRO A 164 24.79 -0.02 -5.69
CA PRO A 164 24.46 0.13 -7.11
C PRO A 164 23.94 -1.18 -7.74
N GLU A 165 23.61 -2.20 -6.95
CA GLU A 165 22.94 -3.38 -7.47
C GLU A 165 21.42 -3.17 -7.58
N ARG A 166 20.83 -3.98 -8.46
CA ARG A 166 19.39 -3.97 -8.71
C ARG A 166 18.64 -4.69 -7.60
N VAL A 167 17.46 -4.19 -7.25
CA VAL A 167 16.57 -4.83 -6.26
C VAL A 167 16.07 -6.21 -6.71
N ILE A 168 15.78 -6.36 -8.01
CA ILE A 168 15.43 -7.63 -8.65
C ILE A 168 16.47 -7.86 -9.75
N GLN A 169 17.47 -8.70 -9.46
CA GLN A 169 18.65 -8.81 -10.32
C GLN A 169 18.43 -9.75 -11.50
N ARG A 170 17.67 -10.83 -11.28
CA ARG A 170 17.52 -11.95 -12.21
C ARG A 170 16.09 -12.45 -12.23
N TRP A 171 15.73 -13.20 -13.28
CA TRP A 171 14.43 -13.87 -13.38
C TRP A 171 14.12 -14.82 -12.23
N ARG A 172 15.15 -15.40 -11.60
CA ARG A 172 14.99 -16.22 -10.39
C ARG A 172 14.42 -15.40 -9.22
N ASP A 173 14.92 -14.18 -9.01
CA ASP A 173 14.43 -13.28 -7.96
C ASP A 173 12.94 -12.97 -8.18
N LEU A 174 12.58 -12.61 -9.41
CA LEU A 174 11.19 -12.38 -9.79
C LEU A 174 10.34 -13.65 -9.62
N GLY A 175 10.85 -14.82 -10.00
CA GLY A 175 10.16 -16.10 -9.84
C GLY A 175 9.87 -16.43 -8.38
N VAL A 176 10.79 -16.13 -7.46
CA VAL A 176 10.57 -16.26 -6.01
C VAL A 176 9.45 -15.33 -5.56
N LEU A 177 9.48 -14.06 -5.97
CA LEU A 177 8.44 -13.10 -5.60
C LEU A 177 7.07 -13.50 -6.17
N LEU A 178 7.00 -13.94 -7.42
CA LEU A 178 5.77 -14.47 -8.03
C LEU A 178 5.25 -15.73 -7.33
N ALA A 179 6.14 -16.61 -6.85
CA ALA A 179 5.74 -17.76 -6.06
C ALA A 179 5.14 -17.35 -4.70
N MET A 180 5.71 -16.32 -4.06
CA MET A 180 5.16 -15.75 -2.83
C MET A 180 3.78 -15.12 -3.08
N GLU A 181 3.62 -14.36 -4.17
CA GLU A 181 2.32 -13.82 -4.60
C GLU A 181 1.31 -14.94 -4.85
N GLY A 182 1.71 -16.01 -5.55
CA GLY A 182 0.86 -17.17 -5.79
C GLY A 182 0.40 -17.84 -4.49
N GLY A 183 1.31 -17.96 -3.51
CA GLY A 183 0.98 -18.46 -2.17
C GLY A 183 0.00 -17.54 -1.43
N MET A 184 0.23 -16.23 -1.44
CA MET A 184 -0.67 -15.24 -0.85
C MET A 184 -2.07 -15.28 -1.49
N VAL A 185 -2.15 -15.32 -2.82
CA VAL A 185 -3.41 -15.44 -3.56
C VAL A 185 -4.12 -16.74 -3.18
N ALA A 186 -3.42 -17.87 -3.15
CA ALA A 186 -4.01 -19.15 -2.76
C ALA A 186 -4.60 -19.10 -1.35
N LEU A 187 -3.88 -18.50 -0.38
CA LEU A 187 -4.37 -18.31 0.99
C LEU A 187 -5.66 -17.49 1.03
N VAL A 188 -5.73 -16.36 0.32
CA VAL A 188 -6.95 -15.53 0.25
C VAL A 188 -8.11 -16.32 -0.37
N LEU A 189 -7.85 -17.10 -1.42
CA LEU A 189 -8.87 -17.89 -2.11
C LEU A 189 -9.43 -19.04 -1.27
N THR A 190 -8.71 -19.53 -0.26
CA THR A 190 -9.27 -20.54 0.67
C THR A 190 -10.49 -20.03 1.44
N ARG A 191 -10.58 -18.69 1.65
CA ARG A 191 -11.61 -18.03 2.47
C ARG A 191 -11.82 -18.68 3.84
N TRP A 192 -10.77 -19.29 4.38
CA TRP A 192 -10.83 -19.96 5.67
C TRP A 192 -11.08 -18.93 6.78
N SER A 193 -12.06 -19.17 7.64
CA SER A 193 -12.49 -18.21 8.67
C SER A 193 -11.36 -17.77 9.61
N LEU A 194 -10.39 -18.64 9.90
CA LEU A 194 -9.20 -18.30 10.71
C LEU A 194 -8.31 -17.23 10.07
N LEU A 195 -8.39 -17.06 8.74
CA LEU A 195 -7.62 -16.07 8.00
C LEU A 195 -8.25 -14.68 8.02
N LEU A 196 -9.44 -14.49 8.60
CA LEU A 196 -10.10 -13.18 8.65
C LEU A 196 -9.19 -12.11 9.27
N TYR A 197 -8.72 -12.33 10.50
CA TYR A 197 -7.87 -11.36 11.20
C TYR A 197 -6.51 -11.16 10.51
N PRO A 198 -5.75 -12.22 10.16
CA PRO A 198 -4.49 -12.07 9.44
C PRO A 198 -4.64 -11.29 8.13
N LEU A 199 -5.62 -11.61 7.29
CA LEU A 199 -5.79 -10.97 5.98
C LEU A 199 -6.28 -9.53 6.10
N ALA A 200 -7.18 -9.24 7.05
CA ALA A 200 -7.68 -7.89 7.28
C ALA A 200 -6.55 -6.97 7.79
N LEU A 201 -5.79 -7.42 8.80
CA LEU A 201 -4.67 -6.66 9.35
C LEU A 201 -3.54 -6.49 8.34
N ALA A 202 -3.18 -7.54 7.61
CA ALA A 202 -2.16 -7.47 6.56
C ALA A 202 -2.58 -6.54 5.42
N SER A 203 -3.87 -6.50 5.06
CA SER A 203 -4.41 -5.59 4.06
C SER A 203 -4.27 -4.13 4.49
N ALA A 204 -4.69 -3.78 5.71
CA ALA A 204 -4.50 -2.43 6.25
C ALA A 204 -3.02 -2.07 6.43
N ALA A 205 -2.20 -3.03 6.87
CA ALA A 205 -0.76 -2.84 6.95
C ALA A 205 -0.15 -2.56 5.57
N GLY A 206 -0.58 -3.27 4.52
CA GLY A 206 -0.15 -2.99 3.15
C GLY A 206 -0.48 -1.57 2.70
N VAL A 207 -1.71 -1.10 2.96
CA VAL A 207 -2.11 0.30 2.69
C VAL A 207 -1.22 1.29 3.43
N LEU A 208 -1.09 1.12 4.75
CA LEU A 208 -0.33 2.03 5.61
C LEU A 208 1.16 2.04 5.24
N THR A 209 1.76 0.87 5.01
CA THR A 209 3.18 0.75 4.62
C THR A 209 3.42 1.41 3.27
N THR A 210 2.60 1.16 2.26
CA THR A 210 2.78 1.78 0.94
C THR A 210 2.66 3.31 1.03
N LEU A 211 1.61 3.83 1.67
CA LEU A 211 1.44 5.28 1.83
C LEU A 211 2.55 5.91 2.66
N ALA A 212 2.95 5.27 3.77
CA ALA A 212 4.01 5.77 4.63
C ALA A 212 5.34 5.86 3.88
N LEU A 213 5.71 4.85 3.11
CA LEU A 213 6.96 4.83 2.35
C LEU A 213 6.96 5.88 1.24
N VAL A 214 5.87 6.02 0.49
CA VAL A 214 5.73 7.08 -0.53
C VAL A 214 5.85 8.45 0.13
N ASN A 215 5.14 8.69 1.24
CA ASN A 215 5.22 9.95 1.98
C ASN A 215 6.62 10.20 2.56
N THR A 216 7.32 9.16 3.03
CA THR A 216 8.71 9.30 3.49
C THR A 216 9.63 9.72 2.35
N VAL A 217 9.52 9.10 1.17
CA VAL A 217 10.31 9.49 -0.02
C VAL A 217 10.05 10.96 -0.35
N LEU A 218 8.78 11.38 -0.41
CA LEU A 218 8.42 12.77 -0.67
C LEU A 218 8.98 13.74 0.37
N VAL A 219 8.84 13.43 1.67
CA VAL A 219 9.36 14.26 2.76
C VAL A 219 10.88 14.40 2.69
N VAL A 220 11.58 13.31 2.41
CA VAL A 220 13.04 13.29 2.31
C VAL A 220 13.51 14.14 1.11
N MET A 221 12.88 13.98 -0.05
CA MET A 221 13.18 14.78 -1.25
C MET A 221 12.87 16.26 -1.07
N ILE A 222 11.71 16.60 -0.50
CA ILE A 222 11.32 18.01 -0.23
C ILE A 222 12.28 18.65 0.78
N ALA A 223 12.75 17.89 1.76
CA ALA A 223 13.69 18.36 2.76
C ALA A 223 15.13 18.48 2.23
N GLY A 224 15.43 18.03 1.00
CA GLY A 224 16.79 17.95 0.45
C GLY A 224 17.68 17.03 1.29
N ARG A 225 17.10 15.95 1.83
CA ARG A 225 17.76 14.99 2.73
C ARG A 225 18.01 13.63 2.08
N GLU A 226 17.89 13.55 0.76
CA GLU A 226 18.22 12.35 0.01
C GLU A 226 19.66 11.92 0.25
N ASN A 227 19.90 10.61 0.30
CA ASN A 227 21.23 10.00 0.47
C ASN A 227 22.01 10.51 1.69
N GLN A 228 21.36 10.68 2.85
CA GLN A 228 22.02 11.21 4.06
C GLN A 228 22.02 10.28 5.27
N TYR A 229 21.28 9.17 5.25
CA TYR A 229 21.09 8.32 6.43
C TYR A 229 22.02 7.11 6.41
N ASN A 230 22.73 6.85 7.51
CA ASN A 230 23.65 5.71 7.65
C ASN A 230 22.94 4.45 8.18
N GLY A 231 21.73 4.59 8.74
CA GLY A 231 20.94 3.48 9.24
C GLY A 231 19.53 3.87 9.66
N TRP A 232 18.72 2.85 9.98
CA TRP A 232 17.30 2.99 10.30
C TRP A 232 17.01 3.94 11.48
N GLY A 233 17.90 4.00 12.48
CA GLY A 233 17.75 4.92 13.62
C GLY A 233 17.81 6.40 13.21
N GLU A 234 18.61 6.75 12.20
CA GLU A 234 18.66 8.12 11.67
C GLU A 234 17.45 8.43 10.79
N ALA A 235 16.98 7.43 10.03
CA ALA A 235 15.81 7.54 9.16
C ALA A 235 14.47 7.51 9.94
N ALA A 236 14.47 7.08 11.20
CA ALA A 236 13.28 6.84 12.01
C ALA A 236 12.34 8.06 12.10
N ILE A 237 12.90 9.28 12.19
CA ILE A 237 12.07 10.50 12.23
C ILE A 237 11.36 10.73 10.89
N SER A 238 12.06 10.54 9.76
CA SER A 238 11.49 10.71 8.42
C SER A 238 10.45 9.63 8.10
N LEU A 239 10.67 8.42 8.59
CA LEU A 239 9.70 7.33 8.55
C LEU A 239 8.47 7.64 9.41
N LEU A 240 8.66 8.12 10.64
CA LEU A 240 7.57 8.50 11.53
C LEU A 240 6.71 9.62 10.93
N VAL A 241 7.35 10.63 10.33
CA VAL A 241 6.63 11.71 9.63
C VAL A 241 5.87 11.13 8.43
N GLY A 242 6.46 10.22 7.65
CA GLY A 242 5.76 9.54 6.55
C GLY A 242 4.53 8.75 7.01
N VAL A 243 4.64 8.02 8.13
CA VAL A 243 3.52 7.32 8.78
C VAL A 243 2.45 8.31 9.24
N ALA A 244 2.82 9.40 9.90
CA ALA A 244 1.87 10.42 10.34
C ALA A 244 1.15 11.06 9.16
N LEU A 245 1.85 11.36 8.06
CA LEU A 245 1.25 11.86 6.83
C LEU A 245 0.32 10.83 6.19
N ALA A 246 0.63 9.54 6.25
CA ALA A 246 -0.27 8.49 5.78
C ALA A 246 -1.58 8.45 6.60
N PHE A 247 -1.51 8.53 7.93
CA PHE A 247 -2.70 8.62 8.78
C PHE A 247 -3.50 9.91 8.54
N LEU A 248 -2.81 11.04 8.38
CA LEU A 248 -3.45 12.32 8.03
C LEU A 248 -4.17 12.22 6.69
N GLN A 249 -3.53 11.66 5.67
CA GLN A 249 -4.09 11.45 4.34
C GLN A 249 -5.32 10.54 4.38
N ILE A 250 -5.24 9.41 5.08
CA ILE A 250 -6.37 8.48 5.28
C ILE A 250 -7.52 9.21 5.97
N GLY A 251 -7.27 9.87 7.12
CA GLY A 251 -8.31 10.57 7.86
C GLY A 251 -8.98 11.70 7.07
N LEU A 252 -8.22 12.46 6.28
CA LEU A 252 -8.77 13.49 5.40
C LEU A 252 -9.64 12.91 4.29
N ILE A 253 -9.22 11.80 3.67
CA ILE A 253 -10.01 11.13 2.64
C ILE A 253 -11.28 10.52 3.25
N ASP A 254 -11.19 9.91 4.43
CA ASP A 254 -12.35 9.35 5.15
C ASP A 254 -13.38 10.45 5.44
N LEU A 255 -12.95 11.59 5.97
CA LEU A 255 -13.82 12.75 6.24
C LEU A 255 -14.47 13.30 4.97
N LEU A 256 -13.69 13.45 3.89
CA LEU A 256 -14.19 13.94 2.61
C LEU A 256 -15.24 12.98 2.03
N ARG A 257 -14.94 11.67 2.00
CA ARG A 257 -15.85 10.66 1.47
C ARG A 257 -17.09 10.51 2.32
N TYR A 258 -16.98 10.58 3.64
CA TYR A 258 -18.14 10.61 4.53
C TYR A 258 -19.02 11.84 4.25
N GLY A 259 -18.42 13.01 4.07
CA GLY A 259 -19.15 14.23 3.70
C GLY A 259 -19.89 14.13 2.36
N LEU A 260 -19.37 13.35 1.41
CA LEU A 260 -19.99 13.14 0.08
C LEU A 260 -21.04 12.02 0.05
N THR A 261 -20.85 10.96 0.85
CA THR A 261 -21.66 9.72 0.75
C THR A 261 -22.60 9.51 1.94
N GLY A 262 -22.35 10.16 3.08
CA GLY A 262 -23.11 9.96 4.32
C GLY A 262 -22.89 8.60 4.99
N THR A 263 -21.98 7.76 4.49
CA THR A 263 -21.72 6.40 5.01
C THR A 263 -20.22 6.09 5.08
N LEU A 264 -19.84 5.27 6.08
CA LEU A 264 -18.49 4.73 6.26
C LEU A 264 -18.37 3.28 5.76
N GLU A 265 -19.46 2.69 5.25
CA GLU A 265 -19.51 1.28 4.81
C GLU A 265 -18.95 1.08 3.39
N GLY A 266 -18.83 2.17 2.61
CA GLY A 266 -18.42 2.13 1.20
C GLY A 266 -19.53 2.59 0.28
N LEU A 267 -19.35 2.41 -1.03
CA LEU A 267 -20.43 2.63 -1.99
C LEU A 267 -21.39 1.43 -1.94
N LEU A 268 -22.59 1.66 -1.43
CA LEU A 268 -23.71 0.73 -1.56
C LEU A 268 -24.15 0.67 -3.02
N GLU A 269 -24.52 -0.52 -3.50
CA GLU A 269 -25.07 -0.65 -4.84
C GLU A 269 -26.38 0.13 -4.91
N LEU A 270 -26.51 1.00 -5.91
CA LEU A 270 -27.77 1.68 -6.23
C LEU A 270 -28.76 0.60 -6.71
N GLY A 271 -29.56 0.06 -5.79
CA GLY A 271 -30.67 -0.83 -6.12
C GLY A 271 -30.72 -2.17 -5.38
N SER A 272 -30.58 -2.16 -4.05
CA SER A 272 -31.15 -3.22 -3.19
C SER A 272 -32.37 -2.70 -2.45
#